data_AF-A0A7V4MCH5-F1
#
_entry.id   AF-A0A7V4MCH5-F1
#
_cell.length_a   1.000
_cell.length_b   1.000
_cell.length_c   1.000
_cell.angle_alpha   90.00
_cell.angle_beta   90.00
_cell.angle_gamma   90.00
#
_symmetry.space_group_name_H-M   'P 1'
#
loop_
_entity.id
_entity.type
_entity.pdbx_description
1 polymer ?
#
loop_
_entity_poly.entity_id
_entity_poly.type
_entity_poly.pdbx_seq_one_letter_code
_entity_poly.pdbx_strand_id
1 'polypeptide(L)'
;MEASGYLKVLGLDRDCSLQDIRKAYRRLASEYHPDHNNKPDATDKFIAVTEAYEFLVTNYSKLSYEDDEFIRIMRDWQKYRSSQARQRARAFARSSYSSFRNTDFYKTTRFFHKTTIFISVIISLIVVFMSVFGYFYRLKHPIPGIKGPSVIILIIFVILGLILSFISFVYLKAFLEETSCNRFYGKKNK
;
A
#
# COMPACT_ATOMS: atom_id res chain seq x y z
N MET A 1 10.22 24.17 -5.71
CA MET A 1 10.68 22.94 -5.03
C MET A 1 10.65 21.83 -6.06
N GLU A 2 11.70 21.01 -6.16
CA GLU A 2 11.75 19.86 -7.07
C GLU A 2 11.16 18.60 -6.42
N ALA A 3 11.01 17.51 -7.18
CA ALA A 3 10.82 16.14 -6.67
C ALA A 3 11.72 15.85 -5.47
N SER A 4 13.00 16.20 -5.66
CA SER A 4 14.04 16.03 -4.67
C SER A 4 13.73 16.83 -3.41
N GLY A 5 12.98 17.93 -3.51
CA GLY A 5 12.52 18.73 -2.38
C GLY A 5 11.60 17.97 -1.43
N TYR A 6 10.59 17.26 -1.93
CA TYR A 6 9.70 16.49 -1.05
C TYR A 6 10.38 15.25 -0.44
N LEU A 7 11.25 14.59 -1.19
CA LEU A 7 12.10 13.52 -0.66
C LEU A 7 13.09 14.04 0.40
N LYS A 8 13.72 15.19 0.15
CA LYS A 8 14.60 15.89 1.10
C LYS A 8 13.86 16.33 2.36
N VAL A 9 12.61 16.77 2.26
CA VAL A 9 11.76 17.10 3.43
C VAL A 9 11.59 15.88 4.34
N LEU A 10 11.46 14.68 3.75
CA LEU A 10 11.42 13.43 4.51
C LEU A 10 12.81 12.86 4.87
N GLY A 11 13.89 13.45 4.33
CA GLY A 11 15.26 12.97 4.50
C GLY A 11 15.53 11.64 3.80
N LEU A 12 14.92 11.43 2.63
CA LEU A 12 15.02 10.20 1.84
C LEU A 12 15.72 10.45 0.50
N ASP A 13 16.31 9.39 -0.04
CA ASP A 13 16.93 9.36 -1.37
C ASP A 13 15.90 8.99 -2.46
N ARG A 14 16.28 9.18 -3.73
CA ARG A 14 15.45 8.85 -4.91
C ARG A 14 15.07 7.37 -4.97
N ASP A 15 15.95 6.48 -4.49
CA ASP A 15 15.75 5.02 -4.51
C ASP A 15 14.94 4.48 -3.31
N CYS A 16 14.21 5.33 -2.58
CA CYS A 16 13.49 4.90 -1.39
C CYS A 16 12.20 4.11 -1.69
N SER A 17 11.88 3.13 -0.83
CA SER A 17 10.62 2.40 -0.95
C SER A 17 9.43 3.22 -0.43
N LEU A 18 8.21 2.85 -0.83
CA LEU A 18 6.99 3.40 -0.24
C LEU A 18 6.93 3.18 1.28
N GLN A 19 7.52 2.08 1.77
CA GLN A 19 7.58 1.79 3.20
C GLN A 19 8.52 2.73 3.93
N ASP A 20 9.62 3.15 3.28
CA ASP A 20 10.57 4.12 3.83
C ASP A 20 9.96 5.51 3.91
N ILE A 21 9.23 5.93 2.87
CA ILE A 21 8.44 7.17 2.88
C ILE A 21 7.48 7.20 4.07
N ARG A 22 6.71 6.11 4.26
CA ARG A 22 5.78 5.98 5.39
C ARG A 22 6.49 5.96 6.75
N LYS A 23 7.66 5.31 6.83
CA LYS A 23 8.44 5.21 8.08
C LYS A 23 9.04 6.55 8.46
N ALA A 24 9.64 7.26 7.50
CA ALA A 24 10.17 8.61 7.68
C ALA A 24 9.06 9.58 8.10
N TYR A 25 7.92 9.52 7.42
CA TYR A 25 6.75 10.32 7.77
C TYR A 25 6.29 10.09 9.22
N ARG A 26 6.09 8.85 9.67
CA ARG A 26 5.67 8.58 11.07
C ARG A 26 6.66 9.12 12.10
N ARG A 27 7.96 8.97 11.84
CA ARG A 27 9.02 9.49 12.72
C ARG A 27 8.93 11.01 12.82
N LEU A 28 8.94 11.70 11.68
CA LEU A 28 8.93 13.15 11.61
C LEU A 28 7.60 13.76 12.07
N ALA A 29 6.48 13.12 11.76
CA ALA A 29 5.16 13.54 12.21
C ALA A 29 5.04 13.45 13.73
N SER A 30 5.59 12.42 14.37
CA SER A 30 5.64 12.32 15.84
C SER A 30 6.58 13.36 16.48
N GLU A 31 7.64 13.75 15.77
CA GLU A 31 8.68 14.66 16.25
C GLU A 31 8.27 16.13 16.12
N TYR A 32 7.53 16.48 15.07
CA TYR A 32 7.09 17.85 14.77
C TYR A 32 5.63 18.12 15.16
N HIS A 33 4.91 17.14 15.70
CA HIS A 33 3.55 17.39 16.16
C HIS A 33 3.54 18.44 17.28
N PRO A 34 2.68 19.46 17.21
CA PRO A 34 2.66 20.56 18.19
C PRO A 34 2.36 20.11 19.62
N ASP A 35 1.59 19.04 19.83
CA ASP A 35 1.40 18.45 21.18
C ASP A 35 2.71 18.09 21.90
N HIS A 36 3.76 17.69 21.17
CA HIS A 36 5.03 17.24 21.75
C HIS A 36 6.17 18.22 21.51
N ASN A 37 6.04 19.10 20.52
CA ASN A 37 7.08 20.02 20.09
C ASN A 37 6.52 21.46 19.99
N ASN A 38 6.83 22.24 21.03
CA ASN A 38 6.36 23.62 21.16
C ASN A 38 7.23 24.65 20.44
N LYS A 39 8.15 24.23 19.57
CA LYS A 39 8.97 25.18 18.80
C LYS A 39 8.09 25.94 17.79
N PRO A 40 8.37 27.23 17.54
CA PRO A 40 7.58 28.04 16.62
C PRO A 40 7.58 27.49 15.18
N ASP A 41 8.61 26.72 14.81
CA ASP A 41 8.76 26.09 13.49
C ASP A 41 8.17 24.67 13.40
N ALA A 42 7.72 24.08 14.52
CA ALA A 42 7.25 22.69 14.55
C ALA A 42 6.01 22.49 13.69
N THR A 43 5.03 23.41 13.81
CA THR A 43 3.79 23.38 13.02
C THR A 43 4.07 23.46 11.51
N ASP A 44 4.95 24.37 11.09
CA ASP A 44 5.28 24.55 9.67
C ASP A 44 6.02 23.33 9.12
N LYS A 45 6.95 22.75 9.90
CA LYS A 45 7.64 21.50 9.56
C LYS A 45 6.66 20.33 9.46
N PHE A 46 5.72 20.21 10.39
CA PHE A 46 4.68 19.18 10.34
C PHE A 46 3.81 19.32 9.09
N ILE A 47 3.43 20.55 8.73
CA ILE A 47 2.65 20.83 7.51
C ILE A 47 3.45 20.42 6.27
N ALA A 48 4.72 20.81 6.17
CA ALA A 48 5.59 20.47 5.05
C ALA A 48 5.80 18.95 4.92
N VAL A 49 6.06 18.26 6.04
CA VAL A 49 6.25 16.81 6.09
C VAL A 49 4.98 16.06 5.66
N THR A 50 3.81 16.54 6.10
CA THR A 50 2.52 15.95 5.75
C THR A 50 2.19 16.15 4.27
N GLU A 51 2.42 17.36 3.75
CA GLU A 51 2.25 17.68 2.34
C GLU A 51 3.16 16.82 1.45
N ALA A 52 4.43 16.69 1.83
CA ALA A 52 5.41 15.86 1.14
C ALA A 52 4.97 14.39 1.09
N TYR A 53 4.53 13.87 2.23
CA TYR A 53 4.05 12.50 2.36
C TYR A 53 2.83 12.22 1.46
N GLU A 54 1.84 13.11 1.46
CA GLU A 54 0.61 12.93 0.66
C GLU A 54 0.92 12.93 -0.85
N PHE A 55 1.81 13.81 -1.30
CA PHE A 55 2.26 13.85 -2.69
C PHE A 55 3.01 12.57 -3.09
N LEU A 56 3.99 12.16 -2.28
CA LEU A 56 4.85 11.01 -2.58
C LEU A 56 4.07 9.70 -2.58
N VAL A 57 3.14 9.49 -1.65
CA VAL A 57 2.31 8.28 -1.63
C VAL A 57 1.38 8.21 -2.84
N THR A 58 0.82 9.35 -3.26
CA THR A 58 -0.12 9.39 -4.39
C THR A 58 0.58 9.15 -5.72
N ASN A 59 1.82 9.61 -5.86
CA ASN A 59 2.58 9.58 -7.11
C ASN A 59 3.76 8.60 -7.06
N TYR A 60 3.77 7.67 -6.11
CA TYR A 60 4.92 6.79 -5.88
C TYR A 60 5.31 5.99 -7.12
N SER A 61 4.34 5.42 -7.83
CA SER A 61 4.56 4.67 -9.08
C SER A 61 5.09 5.53 -10.23
N LYS A 62 4.99 6.85 -10.10
CA LYS A 62 5.42 7.84 -11.10
C LYS A 62 6.77 8.47 -10.75
N LEU A 63 7.34 8.15 -9.58
CA LEU A 63 8.68 8.59 -9.18
C LEU A 63 9.79 7.95 -10.03
N SER A 64 9.50 6.83 -10.71
CA SER A 64 10.46 6.12 -11.56
C SER A 64 10.52 6.61 -13.01
N TYR A 65 9.60 7.49 -13.44
CA TYR A 65 9.57 8.01 -14.80
C TYR A 65 10.48 9.23 -14.93
N GLU A 66 11.09 9.39 -16.11
CA GLU A 66 12.04 10.45 -16.45
C GLU A 66 11.54 11.85 -16.06
N ASP A 67 12.49 12.73 -15.71
CA ASP A 67 12.29 13.97 -14.97
C ASP A 67 11.16 14.88 -15.54
N ASP A 68 10.89 14.88 -16.85
CA ASP A 68 9.90 15.75 -17.49
C ASP A 68 8.43 15.44 -17.17
N GLU A 69 8.03 14.16 -17.16
CA GLU A 69 6.65 13.78 -16.80
C GLU A 69 6.39 14.06 -15.32
N PHE A 70 7.40 13.79 -14.50
CA PHE A 70 7.38 14.08 -13.08
C PHE A 70 7.21 15.59 -12.82
N ILE A 71 7.94 16.45 -13.53
CA ILE A 71 7.81 17.91 -13.43
C ILE A 71 6.39 18.36 -13.74
N ARG A 72 5.73 17.77 -14.74
CA ARG A 72 4.31 18.05 -15.05
C ARG A 72 3.38 17.66 -13.90
N ILE A 73 3.51 16.43 -13.38
CA ILE A 73 2.70 15.95 -12.25
C ILE A 73 2.86 16.86 -11.04
N MET A 74 4.08 17.32 -10.77
CA MET A 74 4.36 18.24 -9.69
C MET A 74 3.72 19.61 -9.91
N ARG A 75 3.79 20.15 -11.13
CA ARG A 75 3.13 21.41 -11.48
C ARG A 75 1.62 21.33 -11.28
N ASP A 76 1.01 20.23 -11.72
CA ASP A 76 -0.42 19.97 -11.57
C ASP A 76 -0.82 19.78 -10.09
N TRP A 77 0.00 19.07 -9.32
CA TRP A 77 -0.19 18.93 -7.88
C TRP A 77 -0.15 20.27 -7.17
N GLN A 78 0.84 21.10 -7.49
CA GLN A 78 1.00 22.42 -6.89
C GLN A 78 -0.19 23.32 -7.22
N LYS A 79 -0.77 23.20 -8.42
CA LYS A 79 -1.92 23.97 -8.89
C LYS A 79 -3.25 23.54 -8.25
N TYR A 80 -3.45 22.26 -7.95
CA TYR A 80 -4.77 21.74 -7.54
C TYR A 80 -4.84 21.05 -6.17
N ARG A 81 -3.83 20.26 -5.77
CA ARG A 81 -3.89 19.40 -4.57
C ARG A 81 -3.11 19.92 -3.37
N SER A 82 -2.09 20.76 -3.59
CA SER A 82 -1.25 21.31 -2.51
C SER A 82 -2.06 22.06 -1.44
N SER A 83 -3.11 22.79 -1.84
CA SER A 83 -3.97 23.54 -0.91
C SER A 83 -4.78 22.62 -0.01
N GLN A 84 -5.37 21.56 -0.55
CA GLN A 84 -6.13 20.57 0.22
C GLN A 84 -5.23 19.77 1.15
N ALA A 85 -4.06 19.34 0.67
CA ALA A 85 -3.06 18.64 1.47
C ALA A 85 -2.60 19.50 2.66
N ARG A 86 -2.32 20.78 2.42
CA ARG A 86 -1.98 21.75 3.48
C ARG A 86 -3.13 21.98 4.46
N GLN A 87 -4.37 22.06 4.00
CA GLN A 87 -5.52 22.19 4.89
C GLN A 87 -5.68 20.96 5.79
N ARG A 88 -5.53 19.75 5.25
CA ARG A 88 -5.52 18.50 6.02
C ARG A 88 -4.38 18.48 7.03
N ALA A 89 -3.17 18.85 6.61
CA ALA A 89 -2.01 18.94 7.48
C ALA A 89 -2.22 19.94 8.63
N ARG A 90 -2.82 21.10 8.35
CA ARG A 90 -3.19 22.09 9.37
C ARG A 90 -4.26 21.56 10.32
N ALA A 91 -5.25 20.82 9.82
CA ALA A 91 -6.26 20.20 10.66
C ALA A 91 -5.64 19.15 11.59
N PHE A 92 -4.71 18.33 11.09
CA PHE A 92 -3.97 17.38 11.91
C PHE A 92 -3.08 18.07 12.95
N ALA A 93 -2.39 19.16 12.58
CA ALA A 93 -1.59 19.93 13.52
C ALA A 93 -2.45 20.54 14.66
N ARG A 94 -3.71 20.88 14.40
CA ARG A 94 -4.62 21.40 15.44
C ARG A 94 -5.25 20.31 16.30
N SER A 95 -5.29 19.07 15.80
CA SER A 95 -5.82 17.93 16.54
C SER A 95 -4.80 17.39 17.53
N SER A 96 -5.24 16.68 18.56
CA SER A 96 -4.30 16.02 19.46
C SER A 96 -3.56 14.88 18.74
N TYR A 97 -2.33 14.60 19.14
CA TYR A 97 -1.48 13.57 18.55
C TYR A 97 -2.13 12.18 18.67
N SER A 98 -2.83 11.91 19.78
CA SER A 98 -3.56 10.67 20.00
C SER A 98 -4.73 10.48 19.02
N SER A 99 -5.43 11.55 18.66
CA SER A 99 -6.49 11.51 17.63
C SER A 99 -5.88 11.32 16.25
N PHE A 100 -4.83 12.07 15.94
CA PHE A 100 -4.12 12.00 14.67
C PHE A 100 -3.54 10.61 14.39
N ARG A 101 -2.87 9.96 15.35
CA ARG A 101 -2.27 8.63 15.16
C ARG A 101 -3.29 7.53 14.88
N ASN A 102 -4.56 7.78 15.19
CA ASN A 102 -5.65 6.84 14.96
C ASN A 102 -6.33 6.99 13.60
N THR A 103 -6.01 8.05 12.85
CA THR A 103 -6.52 8.26 11.49
C THR A 103 -5.96 7.23 10.50
N ASP A 104 -6.72 6.93 9.45
CA ASP A 104 -6.25 6.08 8.35
C ASP A 104 -4.99 6.65 7.68
N PHE A 105 -4.88 7.98 7.71
CA PHE A 105 -3.72 8.72 7.19
C PHE A 105 -2.43 8.39 7.95
N TYR A 106 -2.43 8.39 9.30
CA TYR A 106 -1.26 7.99 10.07
C TYR A 106 -1.04 6.47 10.09
N LYS A 107 -2.13 5.70 10.15
CA LYS A 107 -2.08 4.23 10.14
C LYS A 107 -1.59 3.67 8.81
N THR A 108 -1.66 4.45 7.72
CA THR A 108 -1.46 4.06 6.30
C THR A 108 -0.92 2.64 6.14
N THR A 109 -1.92 1.77 6.16
CA THR A 109 -2.11 0.41 5.65
C THR A 109 -0.89 -0.32 5.09
N ARG A 110 -0.23 -1.03 6.02
CA ARG A 110 0.43 -2.32 5.82
C ARG A 110 -0.56 -3.47 5.55
N PHE A 111 -1.86 -3.23 5.76
CA PHE A 111 -2.89 -4.27 5.75
C PHE A 111 -3.29 -4.69 4.33
N PHE A 112 -3.57 -3.75 3.42
CA PHE A 112 -4.18 -4.09 2.12
C PHE A 112 -3.35 -4.99 1.20
N HIS A 113 -2.03 -5.03 1.29
CA HIS A 113 -1.25 -5.94 0.44
C HIS A 113 -1.13 -7.34 1.04
N LYS A 114 -0.84 -7.45 2.34
CA LYS A 114 -0.62 -8.76 2.99
C LYS A 114 -1.92 -9.54 3.18
N THR A 115 -2.98 -8.90 3.66
CA THR A 115 -4.24 -9.58 3.91
C THR A 115 -4.91 -9.96 2.60
N THR A 116 -4.83 -9.12 1.57
CA THR A 116 -5.39 -9.46 0.25
C THR A 116 -4.66 -10.62 -0.41
N ILE A 117 -3.32 -10.70 -0.32
CA ILE A 117 -2.56 -11.86 -0.79
C ILE A 117 -3.04 -13.12 -0.06
N PHE A 118 -3.05 -13.11 1.28
CA PHE A 118 -3.48 -14.27 2.07
C PHE A 118 -4.94 -14.68 1.79
N ILE A 119 -5.86 -13.72 1.71
CA ILE A 119 -7.27 -13.94 1.37
C ILE A 119 -7.40 -14.55 -0.03
N SER A 120 -6.65 -14.06 -1.03
CA SER A 120 -6.69 -14.60 -2.40
C SER A 120 -6.19 -16.05 -2.48
N VAL A 121 -5.13 -16.41 -1.74
CA VAL A 121 -4.66 -17.80 -1.63
C VAL A 121 -5.73 -18.68 -0.96
N ILE A 122 -6.33 -18.22 0.13
CA ILE A 122 -7.38 -18.96 0.83
C ILE A 122 -8.59 -19.19 -0.08
N ILE A 123 -9.07 -18.15 -0.77
CA ILE A 123 -10.19 -18.26 -1.70
C ILE A 123 -9.87 -19.26 -2.80
N SER A 124 -8.66 -19.19 -3.38
CA SER A 124 -8.20 -20.15 -4.38
C SER A 124 -8.24 -21.60 -3.87
N LEU A 125 -7.73 -21.85 -2.66
CA LEU A 125 -7.73 -23.19 -2.05
C LEU A 125 -9.16 -23.69 -1.79
N ILE A 126 -10.04 -22.81 -1.30
CA ILE A 126 -11.46 -23.11 -1.07
C ILE A 126 -12.14 -23.46 -2.39
N VAL A 127 -11.92 -22.70 -3.47
CA VAL A 127 -12.51 -22.97 -4.79
C VAL A 127 -12.08 -24.35 -5.32
N VAL A 128 -10.79 -24.68 -5.24
CA VAL A 128 -10.28 -25.99 -5.67
C VAL A 128 -10.87 -27.11 -4.81
N PHE A 129 -10.86 -26.94 -3.48
CA PHE A 129 -11.39 -27.92 -2.54
C PHE A 129 -12.89 -28.17 -2.77
N MET A 130 -13.70 -27.12 -2.84
CA MET A 130 -15.15 -27.22 -3.08
C MET A 130 -15.46 -27.86 -4.42
N SER A 131 -14.65 -27.60 -5.45
CA SER A 131 -14.84 -28.17 -6.78
C SER A 131 -14.54 -29.66 -6.81
N VAL A 132 -13.43 -30.09 -6.20
CA VAL A 132 -13.05 -31.51 -6.08
C VAL A 132 -14.03 -32.25 -5.17
N PHE A 133 -14.30 -31.72 -3.99
CA PHE A 133 -15.24 -32.30 -3.03
C PHE A 133 -16.64 -32.42 -3.63
N GLY A 134 -17.14 -31.35 -4.28
CA GLY A 134 -18.45 -31.33 -4.92
C GLY A 134 -18.59 -32.32 -6.09
N TYR A 135 -17.50 -32.61 -6.80
CA TYR A 135 -17.46 -33.65 -7.83
C TYR A 135 -17.58 -35.05 -7.21
N PHE A 136 -16.76 -35.36 -6.20
CA PHE A 136 -16.81 -36.64 -5.50
C PHE A 136 -18.11 -36.89 -4.75
N TYR A 137 -18.68 -35.84 -4.14
CA TYR A 137 -19.96 -35.91 -3.46
C TYR A 137 -21.08 -36.31 -4.45
N ARG A 138 -21.10 -35.72 -5.65
CA ARG A 138 -22.06 -36.09 -6.71
C ARG A 138 -21.86 -37.48 -7.28
N LEU A 139 -20.63 -38.01 -7.26
CA LEU A 139 -20.39 -39.41 -7.65
C LEU A 139 -20.98 -40.39 -6.62
N LYS A 140 -20.89 -40.08 -5.33
CA LYS A 140 -21.45 -40.92 -4.26
C LYS A 140 -22.96 -40.75 -4.09
N HIS A 141 -23.49 -39.57 -4.39
CA HIS A 141 -24.92 -39.24 -4.28
C HIS A 141 -25.46 -38.74 -5.63
N PRO A 142 -25.76 -39.65 -6.57
CA PRO A 142 -26.31 -39.26 -7.87
C PRO A 142 -27.73 -38.70 -7.70
N ILE A 143 -28.00 -37.58 -8.36
CA ILE A 143 -29.32 -36.93 -8.35
C ILE A 143 -30.19 -37.59 -9.43
N PRO A 144 -31.38 -38.12 -9.09
CA PRO A 144 -32.26 -38.75 -10.07
C PRO A 144 -32.66 -37.75 -11.15
N GLY A 145 -32.57 -38.16 -12.42
CA GLY A 145 -32.97 -37.34 -13.58
C GLY A 145 -31.91 -36.35 -14.10
N ILE A 146 -30.76 -36.21 -13.44
CA ILE A 146 -29.66 -35.35 -13.91
C ILE A 146 -28.50 -36.24 -14.36
N LYS A 147 -27.91 -35.96 -15.53
CA LYS A 147 -26.68 -36.63 -15.99
C LYS A 147 -25.56 -36.41 -14.95
N GLY A 148 -24.68 -37.40 -14.79
CA GLY A 148 -23.61 -37.39 -13.79
C GLY A 148 -22.71 -36.14 -13.80
N PRO A 149 -21.90 -35.92 -12.75
CA PRO A 149 -21.10 -34.71 -12.63
C PRO A 149 -20.16 -34.52 -13.82
N SER A 150 -20.12 -33.31 -14.38
CA SER A 150 -19.27 -33.00 -15.54
C SER A 150 -17.80 -32.82 -15.14
N VAL A 151 -16.95 -33.64 -15.74
CA VAL A 151 -15.49 -33.54 -15.60
C VAL A 151 -14.96 -32.23 -16.16
N ILE A 152 -15.59 -31.70 -17.23
CA ILE A 152 -15.20 -30.43 -17.85
C ILE A 152 -15.37 -29.28 -16.86
N ILE A 153 -16.49 -29.26 -16.12
CA ILE A 153 -16.76 -28.23 -15.11
C ILE A 153 -15.73 -28.31 -13.99
N LEU A 154 -15.38 -29.52 -13.52
CA LEU A 154 -14.33 -29.72 -12.53
C LEU A 154 -12.98 -29.12 -13.01
N ILE A 155 -12.57 -29.45 -14.23
CA ILE A 155 -11.31 -28.97 -14.81
C ILE A 155 -11.29 -27.44 -14.89
N ILE A 156 -12.38 -26.80 -15.34
CA ILE A 156 -12.48 -25.34 -15.44
C ILE A 156 -12.26 -24.66 -14.08
N PHE A 157 -12.94 -25.12 -13.03
CA PHE A 157 -12.81 -24.51 -11.70
C PHE A 157 -11.44 -24.79 -11.05
N VAL A 158 -10.85 -25.95 -11.30
CA VAL A 158 -9.48 -26.26 -10.85
C VAL A 158 -8.48 -25.34 -11.54
N ILE A 159 -8.58 -25.16 -12.86
CA ILE A 159 -7.72 -24.23 -13.62
C ILE A 159 -7.91 -22.79 -13.12
N LEU A 160 -9.15 -22.34 -12.90
CA LEU A 160 -9.44 -21.02 -12.35
C LEU A 160 -8.78 -20.81 -10.98
N GLY A 161 -8.86 -21.80 -10.10
CA GLY A 161 -8.15 -21.78 -8.81
C GLY A 161 -6.64 -21.68 -8.99
N LEU A 162 -6.05 -22.49 -9.86
CA LEU A 162 -4.60 -22.44 -10.13
C LEU A 162 -4.15 -21.08 -10.67
N ILE A 163 -4.93 -20.44 -11.55
CA ILE A 163 -4.66 -19.09 -12.06
C ILE A 163 -4.69 -18.06 -10.91
N LEU A 164 -5.70 -18.11 -10.05
CA LEU A 164 -5.80 -17.19 -8.90
C LEU A 164 -4.64 -17.38 -7.91
N SER A 165 -4.22 -18.62 -7.66
CA SER A 165 -3.04 -18.93 -6.85
C SER A 165 -1.75 -18.40 -7.48
N PHE A 166 -1.58 -18.55 -8.81
CA PHE A 166 -0.42 -18.06 -9.53
C PHE A 166 -0.31 -16.53 -9.49
N ILE A 167 -1.42 -15.82 -9.72
CA ILE A 167 -1.48 -14.37 -9.58
C ILE A 167 -1.06 -13.96 -8.16
N SER A 168 -1.61 -14.62 -7.14
CA SER A 168 -1.26 -14.37 -5.75
C SER A 168 0.24 -14.61 -5.45
N PHE A 169 0.83 -15.65 -6.04
CA PHE A 169 2.25 -15.93 -5.92
C PHE A 169 3.14 -14.85 -6.55
N VAL A 170 2.77 -14.32 -7.72
CA VAL A 170 3.48 -13.20 -8.35
C VAL A 170 3.43 -11.96 -7.45
N TYR A 171 2.26 -11.64 -6.88
CA TYR A 171 2.13 -10.53 -5.92
C TYR A 171 2.92 -10.76 -4.63
N LEU A 172 2.98 -11.99 -4.13
CA LEU A 172 3.79 -12.35 -2.97
C LEU A 172 5.28 -12.17 -3.26
N LYS A 173 5.75 -12.58 -4.45
CA LYS A 173 7.14 -12.41 -4.85
C LYS A 173 7.52 -10.93 -4.94
N ALA A 174 6.71 -10.12 -5.60
CA ALA A 174 6.91 -8.67 -5.68
C ALA A 174 6.96 -8.02 -4.29
N PHE A 175 6.08 -8.48 -3.37
CA PHE A 175 6.09 -8.02 -1.99
C PHE A 175 7.37 -8.41 -1.24
N LEU A 176 7.86 -9.64 -1.42
CA LEU A 176 9.10 -10.11 -0.78
C LEU A 176 10.32 -9.32 -1.27
N GLU A 177 10.40 -9.05 -2.57
CA GLU A 177 11.45 -8.22 -3.17
C GLU A 177 11.45 -6.81 -2.54
N GLU A 178 10.29 -6.18 -2.41
CA GLU A 178 10.14 -4.88 -1.75
C GLU A 178 10.63 -4.90 -0.28
N THR A 179 10.32 -5.95 0.48
CA THR A 179 10.79 -6.08 1.87
C THR A 179 12.29 -6.35 2.00
N SER A 180 12.90 -6.98 1.00
CA SER A 180 14.33 -7.31 1.00
C SER A 180 15.21 -6.08 0.79
N CYS A 181 14.80 -5.20 -0.14
CA CYS A 181 15.48 -3.92 -0.39
C CYS A 181 15.48 -3.04 0.88
N ASN A 182 14.34 -2.98 1.58
CA ASN A 182 14.19 -2.22 2.83
C ASN A 182 15.10 -2.71 3.96
N ARG A 183 15.36 -4.02 4.02
CA ARG A 183 16.25 -4.60 5.03
C ARG A 183 17.72 -4.28 4.73
N PHE A 184 18.10 -4.21 3.46
CA PHE A 184 19.46 -3.89 3.04
C PHE A 184 19.81 -2.42 3.30
N TYR A 185 18.89 -1.50 3.00
CA TYR A 185 19.07 -0.07 3.27
C TYR A 185 19.03 0.29 4.77
N GLY A 186 18.22 -0.40 5.57
CA GLY A 186 18.18 -0.20 7.03
C GLY A 186 19.46 -0.56 7.78
N LYS A 187 20.41 -1.26 7.14
CA LYS A 187 21.69 -1.68 7.72
C LYS A 187 22.85 -0.73 7.38
N LYS A 188 22.72 0.12 6.34
CA LYS A 188 23.74 1.11 5.95
C LYS A 188 23.68 2.42 6.75
N ASN A 189 22.58 2.69 7.44
CA ASN A 189 22.34 3.93 8.21
C ASN A 189 22.35 3.71 9.74
N LYS A 190 23.12 2.73 10.22
CA LYS A 190 23.49 2.55 11.63
C LYS A 190 24.99 2.63 11.75
#